data_AF-A0A897NHH9-F1
#
_entry.id   AF-A0A897NHH9-F1
#
_cell.length_a   1.000
_cell.length_b   1.000
_cell.length_c   1.000
_cell.angle_alpha   90.00
_cell.angle_beta   90.00
_cell.angle_gamma   90.00
#
_symmetry.space_group_name_H-M   'P 1'
#
loop_
_entity.id
_entity.type
_entity.pdbx_description
1 polymer ?
#
loop_
_entity_poly.entity_id
_entity_poly.type
_entity_poly.pdbx_seq_one_letter_code
_entity_poly.pdbx_strand_id
1 'polypeptide(L)'
;MTDKLTTRRKLLAGIGATSTIALAGCTDGNGNGTTEPDTDTETPTDTETTTPEPSQARLRVAHMSPDAPNVDVYVDGSAVLEDVAFGAVSGYLSVSSGDHDVEITPAGTPDTAVFSGTVTLDPETDYTVAAIGEVSDDGDQAFEPLVLEDDNSELDDETARLQAVHTSPDAPAVDITANEGAVTLFDGVAYGQSGTVEVDAGTYTVEIRGDTEDDDGDVVASYELTLEGGTTYSAFAAGYLTPDDEPADTPFDLLVTTADGRGPAPEPEPEGRLRVAHMSPNAPNVDVYVNGDAVLEDVPFGAVSDYLTVPAAEHDVEITAAGDPDTSVFSGPVTVAADTDYTVAAIGELGDEADQPFEPLVLEDDNSAVEGDQSRLRVVHASPDAPAVDVTAAGGDAVLFDGVPYGGSGYVEVAAGDYTVEIRGDTETNDGDVVAEFDVSLDGEAVYTAFAAGYLTPDDEPADVPFDLLVTQDS
;
A
#
# COMPACT_ATOMS: atom_id res chain seq x y z
N MET A 1 -37.66 -25.83 -38.22
CA MET A 1 -36.28 -26.34 -38.13
C MET A 1 -35.66 -25.59 -36.97
N THR A 2 -35.96 -25.87 -35.70
CA THR A 2 -35.85 -27.12 -34.90
C THR A 2 -34.39 -27.56 -34.70
N ASP A 3 -33.76 -27.10 -33.62
CA ASP A 3 -33.27 -27.89 -32.46
C ASP A 3 -32.76 -26.89 -31.39
N LYS A 4 -33.15 -26.86 -30.10
CA LYS A 4 -33.23 -27.81 -28.96
C LYS A 4 -31.87 -28.16 -28.30
N LEU A 5 -31.56 -27.52 -27.17
CA LEU A 5 -30.84 -28.05 -25.98
C LEU A 5 -31.20 -27.15 -24.78
N THR A 6 -32.24 -27.42 -23.99
CA THR A 6 -32.35 -28.26 -22.76
C THR A 6 -31.42 -27.89 -21.59
N THR A 7 -31.88 -26.98 -20.73
CA THR A 7 -31.38 -26.72 -19.36
C THR A 7 -31.74 -27.88 -18.42
N ARG A 8 -30.81 -28.32 -17.56
CA ARG A 8 -31.11 -29.21 -16.42
C ARG A 8 -30.48 -28.67 -15.13
N ARG A 9 -31.29 -28.03 -14.30
CA ARG A 9 -31.07 -27.86 -12.85
C ARG A 9 -31.27 -29.23 -12.17
N LYS A 10 -30.37 -29.63 -11.28
CA LYS A 10 -30.59 -30.73 -10.33
C LYS A 10 -30.41 -30.24 -8.90
N LEU A 11 -31.50 -30.31 -8.15
CA LEU A 11 -31.58 -30.28 -6.69
C LEU A 11 -30.88 -31.52 -6.11
N LEU A 12 -30.06 -31.36 -5.08
CA LEU A 12 -29.63 -32.44 -4.18
C LEU A 12 -30.64 -32.56 -3.04
N ALA A 13 -31.13 -33.78 -2.80
CA ALA A 13 -31.88 -34.18 -1.62
C ALA A 13 -31.07 -35.28 -0.90
N GLY A 14 -30.85 -35.09 0.40
CA GLY A 14 -30.03 -35.97 1.23
C GLY A 14 -30.73 -37.26 1.68
N ILE A 15 -29.93 -38.18 2.23
CA ILE A 15 -30.38 -39.25 3.13
C ILE A 15 -29.24 -39.49 4.14
N GLY A 16 -29.51 -39.17 5.41
CA GLY A 16 -28.79 -39.72 6.56
C GLY A 16 -29.41 -41.06 6.98
N ALA A 17 -28.57 -41.97 7.48
CA ALA A 17 -29.03 -43.22 8.10
C ALA A 17 -28.29 -43.45 9.42
N THR A 18 -29.02 -43.27 10.51
CA THR A 18 -28.69 -43.72 11.86
C THR A 18 -28.98 -45.22 11.98
N SER A 19 -28.08 -45.98 12.61
CA SER A 19 -28.32 -47.38 12.96
C SER A 19 -28.49 -47.53 14.47
N THR A 20 -29.69 -47.88 14.89
CA THR A 20 -30.07 -48.19 16.27
C THR A 20 -29.93 -49.68 16.58
N ILE A 21 -29.45 -49.96 17.79
CA ILE A 21 -29.36 -51.27 18.46
C ILE A 21 -30.75 -51.88 18.70
N ALA A 22 -30.91 -53.18 18.45
CA ALA A 22 -32.05 -53.97 18.93
C ALA A 22 -31.60 -55.32 19.50
N LEU A 23 -31.84 -55.50 20.81
CA LEU A 23 -31.86 -56.79 21.52
C LEU A 23 -33.14 -57.55 21.16
N ALA A 24 -33.01 -58.85 20.89
CA ALA A 24 -34.09 -59.83 21.06
C ALA A 24 -33.51 -61.21 21.35
N GLY A 25 -33.82 -61.73 22.54
CA GLY A 25 -33.60 -63.13 22.90
C GLY A 25 -34.77 -64.01 22.47
N CYS A 26 -34.52 -65.31 22.34
CA CYS A 26 -35.51 -66.38 22.43
C CYS A 26 -34.84 -67.64 22.99
N THR A 27 -35.64 -68.38 23.77
CA THR A 27 -35.31 -69.46 24.69
C THR A 27 -35.44 -70.87 24.08
N ASP A 28 -34.95 -71.83 24.87
CA ASP A 28 -35.33 -73.25 25.01
C ASP A 28 -34.55 -74.35 24.27
N GLY A 29 -33.94 -75.24 25.08
CA GLY A 29 -33.37 -76.51 24.63
C GLY A 29 -32.64 -77.30 25.73
N ASN A 30 -33.39 -78.01 26.56
CA ASN A 30 -32.94 -78.87 27.67
C ASN A 30 -32.22 -80.16 27.20
N GLY A 31 -30.99 -80.42 27.68
CA GLY A 31 -30.25 -81.67 27.45
C GLY A 31 -29.16 -81.94 28.50
N ASN A 32 -29.27 -83.10 29.16
CA ASN A 32 -28.51 -83.55 30.31
C ASN A 32 -27.19 -84.25 29.95
N GLY A 33 -26.09 -83.82 30.59
CA GLY A 33 -24.96 -84.63 31.09
C GLY A 33 -24.04 -85.35 30.10
N THR A 34 -22.74 -84.98 30.11
CA THR A 34 -21.58 -85.83 30.49
C THR A 34 -20.30 -85.00 30.39
N THR A 35 -19.38 -85.23 31.33
CA THR A 35 -18.06 -84.59 31.42
C THR A 35 -17.05 -85.33 30.55
N GLU A 36 -16.45 -84.66 29.57
CA GLU A 36 -15.21 -85.07 28.89
C GLU A 36 -14.25 -83.85 28.84
N PRO A 37 -12.93 -84.02 28.96
CA PRO A 37 -11.99 -82.91 28.91
C PRO A 37 -11.63 -82.63 27.44
N ASP A 38 -12.12 -81.52 26.89
CA ASP A 38 -11.60 -81.01 25.62
C ASP A 38 -10.22 -80.39 25.87
N THR A 39 -9.26 -80.83 25.06
CA THR A 39 -7.89 -80.32 25.08
C THR A 39 -7.86 -79.14 24.11
N ASP A 40 -7.98 -77.92 24.64
CA ASP A 40 -7.88 -76.70 23.83
C ASP A 40 -6.49 -76.63 23.19
N THR A 41 -6.46 -76.86 21.87
CA THR A 41 -5.33 -76.49 21.03
C THR A 41 -5.54 -75.03 20.67
N GLU A 42 -4.86 -74.13 21.40
CA GLU A 42 -4.87 -72.72 21.03
C GLU A 42 -4.24 -72.55 19.64
N THR A 43 -5.04 -72.05 18.71
CA THR A 43 -4.55 -71.54 17.43
C THR A 43 -3.74 -70.29 17.75
N PRO A 44 -2.49 -70.14 17.25
CA PRO A 44 -1.72 -68.93 17.50
C PRO A 44 -2.50 -67.74 16.94
N THR A 45 -2.87 -66.81 17.81
CA THR A 45 -3.41 -65.50 17.43
C THR A 45 -2.34 -64.79 16.61
N ASP A 46 -2.66 -64.44 15.36
CA ASP A 46 -1.84 -63.55 14.54
C ASP A 46 -1.65 -62.24 15.31
N THR A 47 -0.41 -61.94 15.68
CA THR A 47 -0.04 -60.61 16.16
C THR A 47 -0.07 -59.68 14.95
N GLU A 48 -1.14 -58.90 14.83
CA GLU A 48 -1.22 -57.78 13.89
C GLU A 48 0.02 -56.90 14.10
N THR A 49 0.93 -56.91 13.14
CA THR A 49 2.05 -55.97 13.10
C THR A 49 1.48 -54.66 12.59
N THR A 50 1.18 -53.73 13.50
CA THR A 50 0.77 -52.38 13.12
C THR A 50 1.92 -51.73 12.35
N THR A 51 1.75 -51.55 11.04
CA THR A 51 2.63 -50.69 10.25
C THR A 51 2.45 -49.27 10.83
N PRO A 52 3.54 -48.57 11.19
CA PRO A 52 3.41 -47.19 11.66
C PRO A 52 2.77 -46.37 10.55
N GLU A 53 1.69 -45.68 10.86
CA GLU A 53 1.11 -44.68 9.96
C GLU A 53 2.19 -43.64 9.62
N PRO A 54 2.26 -43.16 8.36
CA PRO A 54 3.20 -42.10 8.02
C PRO A 54 2.91 -40.87 8.89
N SER A 55 3.96 -40.28 9.44
CA SER A 55 3.89 -39.00 10.13
C SER A 55 3.24 -37.95 9.21
N GLN A 56 2.47 -37.04 9.81
CA GLN A 56 1.75 -35.99 9.08
C GLN A 56 2.44 -34.66 9.30
N ALA A 57 2.30 -33.77 8.33
CA ALA A 57 2.54 -32.34 8.41
C ALA A 57 1.20 -31.60 8.18
N ARG A 58 1.16 -30.30 8.45
CA ARG A 58 0.06 -29.44 8.02
C ARG A 58 0.55 -28.43 6.99
N LEU A 59 -0.23 -28.22 5.95
CA LEU A 59 0.09 -27.31 4.86
C LEU A 59 -1.10 -26.38 4.60
N ARG A 60 -0.89 -25.08 4.56
CA ARG A 60 -1.82 -24.11 3.96
C ARG A 60 -1.16 -23.41 2.78
N VAL A 61 -1.98 -22.90 1.87
CA VAL A 61 -1.51 -22.18 0.68
C VAL A 61 -1.97 -20.74 0.74
N ALA A 62 -1.08 -19.83 0.39
CA ALA A 62 -1.35 -18.40 0.22
C ALA A 62 -1.10 -18.02 -1.25
N HIS A 63 -1.97 -17.21 -1.85
CA HIS A 63 -1.73 -16.67 -3.18
C HIS A 63 -1.36 -15.20 -3.08
N MET A 64 -0.10 -14.87 -3.35
CA MET A 64 0.48 -13.53 -3.20
C MET A 64 1.13 -13.00 -4.50
N SER A 65 1.03 -13.74 -5.61
CA SER A 65 1.43 -13.28 -6.94
C SER A 65 0.43 -12.25 -7.50
N PRO A 66 0.84 -10.99 -7.72
CA PRO A 66 -0.10 -9.89 -8.00
C PRO A 66 -0.62 -9.83 -9.44
N ASP A 67 0.07 -10.44 -10.40
CA ASP A 67 -0.33 -10.49 -11.82
C ASP A 67 -0.89 -11.85 -12.25
N ALA A 68 -0.77 -12.87 -11.40
CA ALA A 68 -1.33 -14.18 -11.71
C ALA A 68 -2.86 -14.14 -11.66
N PRO A 69 -3.54 -14.78 -12.64
CA PRO A 69 -4.97 -15.04 -12.51
C PRO A 69 -5.21 -16.00 -11.33
N ASN A 70 -6.47 -16.20 -10.96
CA ASN A 70 -6.82 -17.24 -9.99
C ASN A 70 -6.14 -18.57 -10.35
N VAL A 71 -5.65 -19.31 -9.35
CA VAL A 71 -4.89 -20.54 -9.55
C VAL A 71 -5.60 -21.77 -8.96
N ASP A 72 -5.33 -22.92 -9.59
CA ASP A 72 -5.57 -24.24 -9.02
C ASP A 72 -4.23 -24.81 -8.50
N VAL A 73 -4.27 -25.50 -7.36
CA VAL A 73 -3.10 -26.09 -6.71
C VAL A 73 -3.25 -27.59 -6.64
N TYR A 74 -2.23 -28.31 -7.10
CA TYR A 74 -2.18 -29.76 -7.15
C TYR A 74 -1.04 -30.27 -6.28
N VAL A 75 -1.32 -31.33 -5.51
CA VAL A 75 -0.33 -32.08 -4.73
C VAL A 75 -0.39 -33.53 -5.16
N ASP A 76 0.75 -34.09 -5.56
CA ASP A 76 0.90 -35.44 -6.12
C ASP A 76 -0.11 -35.72 -7.26
N GLY A 77 -0.35 -34.70 -8.09
CA GLY A 77 -1.27 -34.75 -9.24
C GLY A 77 -2.76 -34.68 -8.90
N SER A 78 -3.13 -34.42 -7.64
CA SER A 78 -4.52 -34.22 -7.21
C SER A 78 -4.78 -32.76 -6.85
N ALA A 79 -5.85 -32.16 -7.41
CA ALA A 79 -6.26 -30.80 -7.05
C ALA A 79 -6.66 -30.75 -5.57
N VAL A 80 -6.00 -29.89 -4.80
CA VAL A 80 -6.28 -29.65 -3.38
C VAL A 80 -6.98 -28.32 -3.14
N LEU A 81 -6.75 -27.34 -4.02
CA LEU A 81 -7.43 -26.05 -4.05
C LEU A 81 -7.74 -25.69 -5.50
N GLU A 82 -8.91 -25.09 -5.74
CA GLU A 82 -9.35 -24.65 -7.05
C GLU A 82 -9.82 -23.20 -6.96
N ASP A 83 -9.60 -22.41 -8.03
CA ASP A 83 -10.05 -21.03 -8.17
C ASP A 83 -9.62 -20.12 -7.01
N VAL A 84 -8.36 -20.27 -6.56
CA VAL A 84 -7.77 -19.46 -5.49
C VAL A 84 -7.43 -18.08 -6.06
N ALA A 85 -8.05 -17.03 -5.55
CA ALA A 85 -7.76 -15.65 -5.98
C ALA A 85 -6.52 -15.07 -5.27
N PHE A 86 -5.96 -14.00 -5.84
CA PHE A 86 -4.95 -13.18 -5.16
C PHE A 86 -5.43 -12.76 -3.75
N GLY A 87 -4.50 -12.82 -2.80
CA GLY A 87 -4.69 -12.55 -1.38
C GLY A 87 -5.50 -13.59 -0.61
N ALA A 88 -5.88 -14.71 -1.23
CA ALA A 88 -6.52 -15.81 -0.53
C ALA A 88 -5.50 -16.66 0.23
N VAL A 89 -5.86 -17.06 1.45
CA VAL A 89 -5.12 -18.03 2.27
C VAL A 89 -6.07 -19.17 2.66
N SER A 90 -5.66 -20.41 2.40
CA SER A 90 -6.45 -21.59 2.78
C SER A 90 -6.35 -21.87 4.28
N GLY A 91 -7.25 -22.72 4.78
CA GLY A 91 -7.00 -23.41 6.05
C GLY A 91 -5.90 -24.47 5.90
N TYR A 92 -5.39 -24.98 7.02
CA TYR A 92 -4.43 -26.09 7.02
C TYR A 92 -5.06 -27.40 6.54
N LEU A 93 -4.37 -28.05 5.61
CA LEU A 93 -4.61 -29.39 5.10
C LEU A 93 -3.64 -30.35 5.80
N SER A 94 -4.12 -31.52 6.22
CA SER A 94 -3.22 -32.59 6.68
C SER A 94 -2.63 -33.31 5.48
N VAL A 95 -1.31 -33.34 5.40
CA VAL A 95 -0.54 -33.98 4.33
C VAL A 95 0.47 -34.93 4.98
N SER A 96 0.83 -36.02 4.32
CA SER A 96 1.94 -36.86 4.81
C SER A 96 3.24 -36.05 4.86
N SER A 97 4.14 -36.35 5.79
CA SER A 97 5.50 -35.81 5.75
C SER A 97 6.31 -36.45 4.61
N GLY A 98 7.22 -35.71 3.99
CA GLY A 98 8.09 -36.17 2.91
C GLY A 98 8.07 -35.25 1.69
N ASP A 99 8.59 -35.75 0.58
CA ASP A 99 8.63 -35.03 -0.70
C ASP A 99 7.28 -35.16 -1.42
N HIS A 100 6.73 -34.03 -1.84
CA HIS A 100 5.48 -33.91 -2.59
C HIS A 100 5.70 -33.18 -3.90
N ASP A 101 5.12 -33.70 -4.98
CA ASP A 101 5.11 -33.00 -6.27
C ASP A 101 3.99 -31.95 -6.24
N VAL A 102 4.36 -30.67 -6.33
CA VAL A 102 3.44 -29.53 -6.32
C VAL A 102 3.39 -28.90 -7.71
N GLU A 103 2.18 -28.68 -8.19
CA GLU A 103 1.92 -27.98 -9.45
C GLU A 103 0.90 -26.87 -9.21
N ILE A 104 1.16 -25.69 -9.78
CA ILE A 104 0.27 -24.53 -9.73
C ILE A 104 -0.07 -24.16 -11.17
N THR A 105 -1.36 -24.02 -11.47
CA THR A 105 -1.86 -23.72 -12.82
C THR A 105 -2.90 -22.60 -12.75
N PRO A 106 -3.10 -21.78 -13.80
CA PRO A 106 -4.25 -20.89 -13.86
C PRO A 106 -5.56 -21.70 -13.80
N ALA A 107 -6.55 -21.15 -13.09
CA ALA A 107 -7.77 -21.85 -12.74
C ALA A 107 -8.51 -22.37 -13.98
N GLY A 108 -8.86 -23.66 -13.95
CA GLY A 108 -9.53 -24.34 -15.06
C GLY A 108 -8.64 -24.64 -16.28
N THR A 109 -7.32 -24.44 -16.18
CA THR A 109 -6.35 -24.73 -17.25
C THR A 109 -5.21 -25.67 -16.80
N PRO A 110 -5.53 -26.93 -16.42
CA PRO A 110 -4.58 -27.86 -15.78
C PRO A 110 -3.37 -28.26 -16.65
N ASP A 111 -3.38 -27.96 -17.95
CA ASP A 111 -2.26 -28.26 -18.85
C ASP A 111 -1.24 -27.09 -18.93
N THR A 112 -1.44 -26.01 -18.16
CA THR A 112 -0.63 -24.78 -18.19
C THR A 112 -0.02 -24.52 -16.82
N ALA A 113 0.99 -25.31 -16.44
CA ALA A 113 1.69 -25.08 -15.18
C ALA A 113 2.48 -23.76 -15.22
N VAL A 114 2.19 -22.87 -14.27
CA VAL A 114 3.03 -21.70 -13.95
C VAL A 114 4.16 -22.09 -13.01
N PHE A 115 3.96 -23.16 -12.23
CA PHE A 115 5.01 -23.80 -11.44
C PHE A 115 4.84 -25.32 -11.40
N SER A 116 5.96 -26.04 -11.39
CA SER A 116 6.03 -27.47 -11.11
C SER A 116 7.34 -27.79 -10.40
N GLY A 117 7.26 -28.40 -9.21
CA GLY A 117 8.43 -28.69 -8.39
C GLY A 117 8.13 -29.59 -7.21
N THR A 118 9.14 -29.82 -6.37
CA THR A 118 9.03 -30.67 -5.17
C THR A 118 9.06 -29.81 -3.92
N VAL A 119 8.12 -30.04 -3.01
CA VAL A 119 8.09 -29.45 -1.65
C VAL A 119 8.31 -30.56 -0.64
N THR A 120 9.25 -30.37 0.28
CA THR A 120 9.56 -31.33 1.36
C THR A 120 8.92 -30.87 2.66
N LEU A 121 8.12 -31.72 3.29
CA LEU A 121 7.43 -31.43 4.55
C LEU A 121 7.98 -32.29 5.68
N ASP A 122 8.51 -31.65 6.72
CA ASP A 122 8.94 -32.36 7.93
C ASP A 122 7.75 -32.82 8.78
N PRO A 123 7.89 -33.94 9.53
CA PRO A 123 6.83 -34.46 10.36
C PRO A 123 6.50 -33.52 11.53
N GLU A 124 5.21 -33.41 11.86
CA GLU A 124 4.68 -32.61 12.97
C GLU A 124 4.97 -31.10 12.85
N THR A 125 5.24 -30.62 11.63
CA THR A 125 5.47 -29.21 11.29
C THR A 125 4.29 -28.63 10.51
N ASP A 126 4.03 -27.35 10.75
CA ASP A 126 3.05 -26.55 10.03
C ASP A 126 3.75 -25.68 9.00
N TYR A 127 3.22 -25.65 7.78
CA TYR A 127 3.78 -24.88 6.68
C TYR A 127 2.75 -23.99 6.00
N THR A 128 3.21 -22.81 5.60
CA THR A 128 2.57 -21.97 4.60
C THR A 128 3.38 -22.04 3.31
N VAL A 129 2.73 -22.38 2.21
CA VAL A 129 3.32 -22.26 0.87
C VAL A 129 2.66 -21.09 0.17
N ALA A 130 3.38 -19.98 0.05
CA ALA A 130 2.91 -18.77 -0.60
C ALA A 130 3.36 -18.76 -2.07
N ALA A 131 2.43 -18.67 -3.01
CA ALA A 131 2.75 -18.37 -4.40
C ALA A 131 3.10 -16.88 -4.52
N ILE A 132 4.37 -16.55 -4.78
CA ILE A 132 4.91 -15.19 -4.86
C ILE A 132 5.48 -14.92 -6.26
N GLY A 133 5.82 -13.67 -6.54
CA GLY A 133 6.39 -13.25 -7.82
C GLY A 133 5.35 -13.18 -8.93
N GLU A 134 5.81 -13.14 -10.18
CA GLU A 134 5.01 -12.74 -11.32
C GLU A 134 5.04 -13.80 -12.43
N VAL A 135 3.89 -13.99 -13.08
CA VAL A 135 3.74 -14.95 -14.19
C VAL A 135 4.04 -14.33 -15.55
N SER A 136 4.03 -13.00 -15.64
CA SER A 136 4.34 -12.26 -16.85
C SER A 136 5.82 -12.37 -17.21
N ASP A 137 6.12 -12.49 -18.51
CA ASP A 137 7.50 -12.61 -19.01
C ASP A 137 8.35 -11.35 -18.75
N ASP A 138 7.70 -10.20 -18.52
CA ASP A 138 8.32 -8.90 -18.29
C ASP A 138 8.33 -8.50 -16.79
N GLY A 139 7.93 -9.39 -15.87
CA GLY A 139 7.93 -9.13 -14.42
C GLY A 139 9.33 -9.06 -13.80
N ASP A 140 9.45 -8.35 -12.69
CA ASP A 140 10.68 -8.15 -11.92
C ASP A 140 11.09 -9.39 -11.13
N GLN A 141 10.12 -10.13 -10.59
CA GLN A 141 10.36 -11.36 -9.83
C GLN A 141 9.67 -12.54 -10.49
N ALA A 142 10.41 -13.60 -10.81
CA ALA A 142 9.79 -14.79 -11.41
C ALA A 142 8.88 -15.51 -10.41
N PHE A 143 7.71 -15.98 -10.89
CA PHE A 143 6.78 -16.77 -10.09
C PHE A 143 7.45 -17.98 -9.42
N GLU A 144 7.35 -18.07 -8.09
CA GLU A 144 7.82 -19.21 -7.31
C GLU A 144 7.02 -19.43 -6.01
N PRO A 145 6.98 -20.66 -5.47
CA PRO A 145 6.44 -20.91 -4.15
C PRO A 145 7.49 -20.63 -3.06
N LEU A 146 7.16 -19.72 -2.15
CA LEU A 146 7.86 -19.52 -0.89
C LEU A 146 7.32 -20.45 0.18
N VAL A 147 8.19 -21.28 0.76
CA VAL A 147 7.83 -22.22 1.83
C VAL A 147 8.24 -21.65 3.18
N LEU A 148 7.28 -21.45 4.07
CA LEU A 148 7.44 -20.89 5.41
C LEU A 148 7.06 -21.92 6.46
N GLU A 149 7.85 -22.04 7.52
CA GLU A 149 7.47 -22.77 8.73
C GLU A 149 6.61 -21.88 9.62
N ASP A 150 5.43 -22.36 9.99
CA ASP A 150 4.51 -21.64 10.87
C ASP A 150 4.73 -22.08 12.33
N ASP A 151 5.08 -21.12 13.20
CA ASP A 151 5.09 -21.35 14.65
C ASP A 151 3.69 -21.11 15.23
N ASN A 152 2.91 -22.19 15.34
CA ASN A 152 1.60 -22.19 16.00
C ASN A 152 1.66 -22.72 17.44
N SER A 153 2.81 -22.63 18.11
CA SER A 153 2.92 -22.97 19.53
C SER A 153 2.01 -22.10 20.40
N GLU A 154 1.48 -22.65 21.49
CA GLU A 154 0.55 -21.96 22.38
C GLU A 154 1.16 -20.66 22.96
N LEU A 155 0.39 -19.57 22.89
CA LEU A 155 0.70 -18.27 23.49
C LEU A 155 -0.13 -18.06 24.77
N ASP A 156 0.31 -17.14 25.64
CA ASP A 156 -0.54 -16.65 26.72
C ASP A 156 -1.62 -15.68 26.20
N ASP A 157 -2.59 -15.34 27.05
CA ASP A 157 -3.74 -14.50 26.68
C ASP A 157 -3.42 -13.00 26.63
N GLU A 158 -2.18 -12.60 26.89
CA GLU A 158 -1.71 -11.22 26.86
C GLU A 158 -0.77 -10.95 25.66
N THR A 159 -0.30 -11.98 24.97
CA THR A 159 0.70 -11.90 23.89
C THR A 159 0.14 -12.41 22.56
N ALA A 160 0.43 -11.70 21.47
CA ALA A 160 0.20 -12.15 20.10
C ALA A 160 1.54 -12.40 19.39
N ARG A 161 1.55 -13.34 18.44
CA ARG A 161 2.71 -13.58 17.56
C ARG A 161 2.40 -13.08 16.16
N LEU A 162 3.26 -12.25 15.60
CA LEU A 162 3.15 -11.72 14.25
C LEU A 162 4.33 -12.23 13.42
N GLN A 163 4.05 -12.89 12.31
CA GLN A 163 5.01 -13.18 11.25
C GLN A 163 4.77 -12.21 10.10
N ALA A 164 5.76 -11.43 9.71
CA ALA A 164 5.70 -10.61 8.49
C ALA A 164 6.43 -11.32 7.35
N VAL A 165 5.90 -11.23 6.14
CA VAL A 165 6.46 -11.82 4.92
C VAL A 165 6.42 -10.78 3.82
N HIS A 166 7.57 -10.49 3.20
CA HIS A 166 7.62 -9.57 2.07
C HIS A 166 7.39 -10.33 0.76
N THR A 167 6.33 -9.97 0.04
CA THR A 167 5.91 -10.62 -1.22
C THR A 167 5.60 -9.67 -2.37
N SER A 168 5.68 -8.35 -2.17
CA SER A 168 5.61 -7.34 -3.25
C SER A 168 6.86 -7.41 -4.15
N PRO A 169 6.72 -7.61 -5.47
CA PRO A 169 7.86 -7.89 -6.34
C PRO A 169 8.68 -6.65 -6.74
N ASP A 170 8.06 -5.48 -6.76
CA ASP A 170 8.62 -4.18 -7.17
C ASP A 170 9.21 -3.38 -5.98
N ALA A 171 8.85 -3.74 -4.75
CA ALA A 171 9.36 -3.05 -3.57
C ALA A 171 10.80 -3.46 -3.20
N PRO A 172 11.65 -2.50 -2.78
CA PRO A 172 12.92 -2.78 -2.13
C PRO A 172 12.69 -3.42 -0.74
N ALA A 173 13.77 -3.69 0.01
CA ALA A 173 13.62 -4.09 1.40
C ALA A 173 12.85 -3.01 2.19
N VAL A 174 12.04 -3.47 3.15
CA VAL A 174 11.20 -2.59 3.97
C VAL A 174 11.45 -2.80 5.45
N ASP A 175 11.32 -1.71 6.19
CA ASP A 175 11.15 -1.73 7.64
C ASP A 175 9.67 -1.76 7.96
N ILE A 176 9.33 -2.40 9.08
CA ILE A 176 7.98 -2.45 9.59
C ILE A 176 8.02 -1.92 11.01
N THR A 177 7.48 -0.72 11.19
CA THR A 177 7.43 -0.03 12.48
C THR A 177 6.00 0.01 13.01
N ALA A 178 5.86 0.31 14.30
CA ALA A 178 4.56 0.51 14.92
C ALA A 178 4.58 1.69 15.89
N ASN A 179 3.39 2.27 16.09
CA ASN A 179 3.17 3.46 16.94
C ASN A 179 4.01 4.66 16.45
N GLU A 180 3.82 5.07 15.19
CA GLU A 180 4.45 6.25 14.59
C GLU A 180 5.99 6.14 14.63
N GLY A 181 6.54 5.04 14.10
CA GLY A 181 7.98 4.77 14.10
C GLY A 181 8.61 4.42 15.46
N ALA A 182 7.89 4.55 16.59
CA ALA A 182 8.50 4.39 17.91
C ALA A 182 8.95 2.96 18.26
N VAL A 183 8.45 1.96 17.54
CA VAL A 183 8.77 0.55 17.73
C VAL A 183 9.09 -0.11 16.40
N THR A 184 10.34 -0.49 16.16
CA THR A 184 10.69 -1.38 15.05
C THR A 184 10.22 -2.80 15.35
N LEU A 185 9.29 -3.32 14.53
CA LEU A 185 8.85 -4.71 14.58
C LEU A 185 9.78 -5.60 13.74
N PHE A 186 10.16 -5.12 12.56
CA PHE A 186 11.06 -5.78 11.62
C PHE A 186 11.93 -4.75 10.92
N ASP A 187 13.20 -5.08 10.73
CA ASP A 187 14.28 -4.26 10.12
C ASP A 187 14.77 -5.00 8.87
N GLY A 188 14.74 -4.31 7.72
CA GLY A 188 15.33 -4.75 6.46
C GLY A 188 14.72 -6.04 5.88
N VAL A 189 13.40 -6.21 5.94
CA VAL A 189 12.74 -7.41 5.39
C VAL A 189 12.79 -7.34 3.86
N ALA A 190 13.66 -8.10 3.22
CA ALA A 190 13.76 -8.15 1.76
C ALA A 190 12.70 -9.08 1.12
N TYR A 191 12.42 -8.89 -0.17
CA TYR A 191 11.55 -9.78 -0.96
C TYR A 191 11.83 -11.27 -0.72
N GLY A 192 10.78 -12.04 -0.46
CA GLY A 192 10.84 -13.48 -0.17
C GLY A 192 11.34 -13.83 1.23
N GLN A 193 11.68 -12.85 2.07
CA GLN A 193 12.05 -13.07 3.47
C GLN A 193 10.85 -12.91 4.41
N SER A 194 11.02 -13.44 5.61
CA SER A 194 10.05 -13.34 6.69
C SER A 194 10.72 -13.13 8.04
N GLY A 195 10.06 -12.42 8.94
CA GLY A 195 10.44 -12.30 10.35
C GLY A 195 9.28 -12.67 11.27
N THR A 196 9.58 -13.00 12.53
CA THR A 196 8.56 -13.25 13.57
C THR A 196 8.86 -12.46 14.83
N VAL A 197 7.84 -11.83 15.40
CA VAL A 197 7.89 -11.09 16.66
C VAL A 197 6.71 -11.49 17.56
N GLU A 198 6.93 -11.45 18.87
CA GLU A 198 5.85 -11.55 19.87
C GLU A 198 5.65 -10.17 20.50
N VAL A 199 4.40 -9.70 20.54
CA VAL A 199 4.01 -8.38 21.03
C VAL A 199 2.82 -8.49 21.98
N ASP A 200 2.61 -7.49 22.81
CA ASP A 200 1.42 -7.43 23.66
C ASP A 200 0.14 -7.41 22.80
N ALA A 201 -0.97 -7.93 23.32
CA ALA A 201 -2.26 -7.80 22.66
C ALA A 201 -2.71 -6.34 22.64
N GLY A 202 -3.15 -5.86 21.48
CA GLY A 202 -3.50 -4.44 21.32
C GLY A 202 -3.79 -4.04 19.88
N THR A 203 -4.11 -2.77 19.70
CA THR A 203 -4.23 -2.14 18.38
C THR A 203 -2.96 -1.35 18.11
N TYR A 204 -2.41 -1.54 16.92
CA TYR A 204 -1.16 -0.97 16.44
C TYR A 204 -1.42 -0.22 15.15
N THR A 205 -0.94 1.01 15.02
CA THR A 205 -0.69 1.61 13.70
C THR A 205 0.63 1.06 13.23
N VAL A 206 0.59 0.18 12.22
CA VAL A 206 1.76 -0.45 11.62
C VAL A 206 2.10 0.31 10.34
N GLU A 207 3.32 0.77 10.24
CA GLU A 207 3.84 1.50 9.07
C GLU A 207 4.86 0.63 8.37
N ILE A 208 4.78 0.60 7.05
CA ILE A 208 5.76 -0.02 6.16
C ILE A 208 6.59 1.12 5.59
N ARG A 209 7.90 1.06 5.77
CA ARG A 209 8.85 2.12 5.43
C ARG A 209 9.92 1.59 4.48
N GLY A 210 10.53 2.48 3.70
CA GLY A 210 11.77 2.13 3.00
C GLY A 210 12.88 1.78 3.99
N ASP A 211 13.66 0.73 3.71
CA ASP A 211 14.78 0.26 4.55
C ASP A 211 15.88 1.34 4.71
N THR A 212 16.12 1.79 5.95
CA THR A 212 17.22 2.69 6.32
C THR A 212 17.99 2.17 7.53
N GLU A 213 19.22 2.66 7.76
CA GLU A 213 20.04 2.22 8.91
C GLU A 213 19.39 2.54 10.28
N ASP A 214 18.44 3.47 10.33
CA ASP A 214 17.79 3.99 11.54
C ASP A 214 16.27 3.68 11.59
N ASP A 215 15.75 2.83 10.69
CA ASP A 215 14.32 2.46 10.56
C ASP A 215 13.36 3.66 10.33
N ASP A 216 13.88 4.76 9.77
CA ASP A 216 13.23 6.07 9.65
C ASP A 216 12.95 6.48 8.19
N GLY A 217 12.98 5.50 7.26
CA GLY A 217 12.63 5.76 5.87
C GLY A 217 11.18 6.22 5.68
N ASP A 218 10.91 6.73 4.47
CA ASP A 218 9.59 7.19 4.06
C ASP A 218 8.52 6.10 4.28
N VAL A 219 7.40 6.48 4.90
CA VAL A 219 6.25 5.60 5.05
C VAL A 219 5.60 5.39 3.69
N VAL A 220 5.62 4.16 3.19
CA VAL A 220 5.01 3.78 1.90
C VAL A 220 3.60 3.21 2.06
N ALA A 221 3.24 2.73 3.27
CA ALA A 221 1.88 2.33 3.60
C ALA A 221 1.68 2.31 5.13
N SER A 222 0.44 2.53 5.59
CA SER A 222 0.08 2.47 7.01
C SER A 222 -1.25 1.73 7.23
N TYR A 223 -1.30 0.92 8.29
CA TYR A 223 -2.42 0.03 8.60
C TYR A 223 -2.76 0.03 10.08
N GLU A 224 -4.06 0.07 10.42
CA GLU A 224 -4.51 -0.24 11.78
C GLU A 224 -4.66 -1.76 11.95
N LEU A 225 -3.81 -2.36 12.78
CA LEU A 225 -3.77 -3.78 13.06
C LEU A 225 -4.14 -4.08 14.51
N THR A 226 -5.23 -4.81 14.72
CA THR A 226 -5.61 -5.32 16.05
C THR A 226 -5.17 -6.76 16.24
N LEU A 227 -4.27 -6.98 17.20
CA LEU A 227 -3.70 -8.27 17.56
C LEU A 227 -4.31 -8.77 18.88
N GLU A 228 -5.02 -9.90 18.80
CA GLU A 228 -5.62 -10.54 19.96
C GLU A 228 -4.62 -11.47 20.67
N GLY A 229 -4.58 -11.42 22.00
CA GLY A 229 -3.74 -12.30 22.80
C GLY A 229 -4.09 -13.78 22.59
N GLY A 230 -3.08 -14.64 22.61
CA GLY A 230 -3.22 -16.07 22.33
C GLY A 230 -3.26 -16.42 20.85
N THR A 231 -3.05 -15.45 19.94
CA THR A 231 -3.23 -15.64 18.48
C THR A 231 -1.92 -15.46 17.72
N THR A 232 -1.70 -16.33 16.73
CA THR A 232 -0.63 -16.23 15.74
C THR A 232 -1.19 -15.66 14.44
N TYR A 233 -0.54 -14.60 13.95
CA TYR A 233 -0.84 -13.90 12.71
C TYR A 233 0.30 -14.07 11.70
N SER A 234 -0.05 -14.21 10.43
CA SER A 234 0.87 -14.03 9.30
C SER A 234 0.39 -12.85 8.48
N ALA A 235 1.27 -11.89 8.23
CA ALA A 235 1.01 -10.69 7.45
C ALA A 235 1.89 -10.71 6.20
N PHE A 236 1.27 -10.60 5.03
CA PHE A 236 1.96 -10.57 3.75
C PHE A 236 1.91 -9.15 3.18
N ALA A 237 3.06 -8.51 3.01
CA ALA A 237 3.17 -7.29 2.21
C ALA A 237 3.16 -7.71 0.73
N ALA A 238 2.04 -7.52 0.04
CA ALA A 238 1.77 -8.06 -1.30
C ALA A 238 1.20 -6.99 -2.22
N GLY A 239 1.22 -7.22 -3.54
CA GLY A 239 0.83 -6.19 -4.52
C GLY A 239 2.02 -5.34 -4.97
N TYR A 240 1.74 -4.29 -5.73
CA TYR A 240 2.73 -3.38 -6.30
C TYR A 240 2.71 -2.03 -5.59
N LEU A 241 3.88 -1.50 -5.24
CA LEU A 241 4.03 -0.10 -4.80
C LEU A 241 3.73 0.88 -5.94
N THR A 242 4.07 0.52 -7.18
CA THR A 242 3.82 1.36 -8.37
C THR A 242 2.96 0.62 -9.41
N PRO A 243 1.68 0.31 -9.12
CA PRO A 243 0.85 -0.57 -9.96
C PRO A 243 0.64 -0.06 -11.40
N ASP A 244 0.74 1.25 -11.64
CA ASP A 244 0.57 1.85 -12.97
C ASP A 244 1.72 1.50 -13.94
N ASP A 245 2.90 1.16 -13.43
CA ASP A 245 4.07 0.79 -14.21
C ASP A 245 4.24 -0.74 -14.35
N GLU A 246 3.33 -1.51 -13.76
CA GLU A 246 3.47 -2.96 -13.57
C GLU A 246 2.53 -3.78 -14.47
N PRO A 247 2.76 -5.10 -14.64
CA PRO A 247 1.93 -5.97 -15.49
C PRO A 247 0.45 -6.05 -15.09
N ALA A 248 0.11 -5.73 -13.83
CA ALA A 248 -1.25 -5.69 -13.32
C ALA A 248 -1.47 -4.54 -12.32
N ASP A 249 -2.68 -3.98 -12.35
CA ASP A 249 -3.16 -2.93 -11.44
C ASP A 249 -3.61 -3.53 -10.09
N THR A 250 -2.65 -4.12 -9.36
CA THR A 250 -2.85 -4.73 -8.04
C THR A 250 -2.07 -3.90 -7.02
N PRO A 251 -2.71 -2.93 -6.33
CA PRO A 251 -2.01 -2.06 -5.40
C PRO A 251 -1.45 -2.83 -4.20
N PHE A 252 -0.40 -2.28 -3.61
CA PHE A 252 0.20 -2.77 -2.39
C PHE A 252 -0.82 -2.86 -1.24
N ASP A 253 -0.83 -3.98 -0.51
CA ASP A 253 -1.71 -4.25 0.62
C ASP A 253 -0.99 -5.12 1.68
N LEU A 254 -1.40 -4.99 2.94
CA LEU A 254 -0.96 -5.84 4.05
C LEU A 254 -2.02 -6.91 4.35
N LEU A 255 -1.82 -8.10 3.81
CA LEU A 255 -2.79 -9.19 3.94
C LEU A 255 -2.54 -10.01 5.20
N VAL A 256 -3.42 -9.87 6.19
CA VAL A 256 -3.28 -10.54 7.49
C VAL A 256 -4.20 -11.76 7.61
N THR A 257 -3.64 -12.88 8.07
CA THR A 257 -4.35 -14.14 8.33
C THR A 257 -3.98 -14.72 9.69
N THR A 258 -4.87 -15.53 10.27
CA THR A 258 -4.54 -16.35 11.44
C THR A 258 -4.41 -17.82 11.04
N ALA A 259 -4.05 -18.69 11.99
CA ALA A 259 -3.97 -20.13 11.78
C ALA A 259 -5.31 -20.78 11.35
N ASP A 260 -6.45 -20.15 11.69
CA ASP A 260 -7.79 -20.62 11.33
C ASP A 260 -8.28 -20.11 9.97
N GLY A 261 -7.48 -19.31 9.26
CA GLY A 261 -7.80 -18.69 7.97
C GLY A 261 -7.79 -17.16 8.02
N ARG A 262 -8.27 -16.51 6.95
CA ARG A 262 -8.24 -15.04 6.81
C ARG A 262 -8.92 -14.36 8.00
N GLY A 263 -8.13 -13.61 8.78
CA GLY A 263 -8.64 -12.64 9.75
C GLY A 263 -9.29 -11.46 9.01
N PRO A 264 -9.91 -10.49 9.71
CA PRO A 264 -10.24 -9.24 9.03
C PRO A 264 -8.97 -8.69 8.37
N ALA A 265 -9.04 -8.33 7.09
CA ALA A 265 -7.98 -7.55 6.49
C ALA A 265 -7.84 -6.26 7.31
N PRO A 266 -6.63 -5.82 7.65
CA PRO A 266 -6.47 -4.49 8.21
C PRO A 266 -7.08 -3.49 7.22
N GLU A 267 -7.75 -2.46 7.74
CA GLU A 267 -8.19 -1.38 6.88
C GLU A 267 -6.97 -0.47 6.68
N PRO A 268 -6.59 -0.16 5.43
CA PRO A 268 -5.52 0.82 5.19
C PRO A 268 -5.94 2.14 5.82
N GLU A 269 -4.98 2.83 6.42
CA GLU A 269 -5.21 4.19 6.87
C GLU A 269 -5.56 5.04 5.64
N PRO A 270 -6.56 5.92 5.69
CA PRO A 270 -6.82 6.83 4.58
C PRO A 270 -5.57 7.67 4.32
N GLU A 271 -5.28 7.98 3.05
CA GLU A 271 -4.09 8.73 2.65
C GLU A 271 -4.47 10.00 1.90
N GLY A 272 -3.59 10.99 1.89
CA GLY A 272 -3.63 12.15 1.00
C GLY A 272 -2.24 12.45 0.46
N ARG A 273 -2.11 13.50 -0.35
CA ARG A 273 -0.81 13.86 -0.97
C ARG A 273 -0.40 15.28 -0.63
N LEU A 274 0.89 15.50 -0.39
CA LEU A 274 1.50 16.80 -0.15
C LEU A 274 2.65 17.01 -1.13
N ARG A 275 2.81 18.22 -1.64
CA ARG A 275 4.07 18.66 -2.27
C ARG A 275 4.50 20.01 -1.71
N VAL A 276 5.78 20.33 -1.83
CA VAL A 276 6.34 21.59 -1.34
C VAL A 276 6.75 22.46 -2.51
N ALA A 277 6.45 23.76 -2.41
CA ALA A 277 6.92 24.78 -3.32
C ALA A 277 7.75 25.83 -2.57
N HIS A 278 9.04 25.98 -2.89
CA HIS A 278 9.86 26.98 -2.24
C HIS A 278 9.79 28.33 -2.96
N MET A 279 9.04 29.29 -2.40
CA MET A 279 8.73 30.58 -3.02
C MET A 279 9.17 31.79 -2.19
N SER A 280 9.99 31.59 -1.16
CA SER A 280 10.54 32.65 -0.31
C SER A 280 11.84 33.18 -0.92
N PRO A 281 11.87 34.45 -1.41
CA PRO A 281 12.96 34.93 -2.26
C PRO A 281 14.28 35.26 -1.53
N ASN A 282 14.26 35.37 -0.20
CA ASN A 282 15.48 35.64 0.59
C ASN A 282 15.89 34.49 1.52
N ALA A 283 15.12 33.41 1.57
CA ALA A 283 15.53 32.21 2.28
C ALA A 283 16.69 31.52 1.53
N PRO A 284 17.63 30.90 2.25
CA PRO A 284 18.56 29.97 1.63
C PRO A 284 17.80 28.74 1.10
N ASN A 285 18.51 27.83 0.44
CA ASN A 285 17.97 26.49 0.21
C ASN A 285 17.48 25.90 1.54
N VAL A 286 16.39 25.13 1.49
CA VAL A 286 15.74 24.58 2.67
C VAL A 286 15.72 23.06 2.66
N ASP A 287 15.74 22.47 3.86
CA ASP A 287 15.35 21.08 4.08
C ASP A 287 13.93 21.07 4.67
N VAL A 288 13.13 20.07 4.31
CA VAL A 288 11.75 19.92 4.78
C VAL A 288 11.62 18.58 5.48
N TYR A 289 11.03 18.62 6.67
CA TYR A 289 10.78 17.47 7.51
C TYR A 289 9.28 17.30 7.73
N VAL A 290 8.82 16.06 7.71
CA VAL A 290 7.45 15.67 8.05
C VAL A 290 7.52 14.67 9.19
N ASN A 291 6.91 14.99 10.32
CA ASN A 291 6.95 14.19 11.55
C ASN A 291 8.37 13.90 12.08
N GLY A 292 9.36 14.71 11.68
CA GLY A 292 10.77 14.58 12.05
C GLY A 292 11.65 13.92 10.99
N ASP A 293 11.05 13.27 9.99
CA ASP A 293 11.77 12.59 8.90
C ASP A 293 12.04 13.58 7.76
N ALA A 294 13.26 13.60 7.21
CA ALA A 294 13.66 14.51 6.14
C ALA A 294 13.09 14.03 4.80
N VAL A 295 12.11 14.75 4.25
CA VAL A 295 11.44 14.36 2.99
C VAL A 295 11.98 15.09 1.77
N LEU A 296 12.59 16.27 1.96
CA LEU A 296 13.23 17.04 0.90
C LEU A 296 14.49 17.71 1.45
N GLU A 297 15.59 17.65 0.70
CA GLU A 297 16.88 18.26 1.07
C GLU A 297 17.37 19.23 -0.01
N ASP A 298 18.07 20.29 0.42
CA ASP A 298 18.72 21.30 -0.42
C ASP A 298 17.78 21.91 -1.49
N VAL A 299 16.51 22.13 -1.14
CA VAL A 299 15.48 22.66 -2.03
C VAL A 299 15.77 24.13 -2.34
N PRO A 300 16.05 24.53 -3.59
CA PRO A 300 16.34 25.92 -3.93
C PRO A 300 15.06 26.73 -4.16
N PHE A 301 15.18 28.07 -4.10
CA PHE A 301 14.10 28.97 -4.53
C PHE A 301 13.57 28.62 -5.92
N GLY A 302 12.25 28.56 -6.03
CA GLY A 302 11.48 28.27 -7.23
C GLY A 302 11.29 26.79 -7.53
N ALA A 303 11.85 25.88 -6.73
CA ALA A 303 11.58 24.46 -6.86
C ALA A 303 10.17 24.10 -6.37
N VAL A 304 9.56 23.13 -7.05
CA VAL A 304 8.34 22.44 -6.63
C VAL A 304 8.64 20.94 -6.64
N SER A 305 8.35 20.26 -5.54
CA SER A 305 8.56 18.81 -5.44
C SER A 305 7.46 18.03 -6.16
N ASP A 306 7.71 16.74 -6.36
CA ASP A 306 6.65 15.78 -6.64
C ASP A 306 5.73 15.64 -5.40
N TYR A 307 4.56 15.04 -5.60
CA TYR A 307 3.66 14.70 -4.51
C TYR A 307 4.21 13.52 -3.70
N LEU A 308 4.24 13.70 -2.39
CA LEU A 308 4.47 12.66 -1.39
C LEU A 308 3.12 12.20 -0.84
N THR A 309 2.85 10.89 -0.90
CA THR A 309 1.71 10.28 -0.24
C THR A 309 1.99 10.18 1.25
N VAL A 310 1.04 10.61 2.08
CA VAL A 310 1.13 10.53 3.53
C VAL A 310 -0.22 10.08 4.12
N PRO A 311 -0.24 9.48 5.33
CA PRO A 311 -1.49 9.20 6.03
C PRO A 311 -2.36 10.45 6.20
N ALA A 312 -3.67 10.34 6.11
CA ALA A 312 -4.60 11.47 6.25
C ALA A 312 -4.75 11.87 7.72
N ALA A 313 -3.83 12.70 8.19
CA ALA A 313 -3.78 13.17 9.57
C ALA A 313 -3.24 14.60 9.67
N GLU A 314 -3.01 15.06 10.90
CA GLU A 314 -2.20 16.25 11.16
C GLU A 314 -0.74 15.83 11.22
N HIS A 315 0.11 16.42 10.39
CA HIS A 315 1.55 16.18 10.36
C HIS A 315 2.30 17.37 10.93
N ASP A 316 3.35 17.12 11.71
CA ASP A 316 4.28 18.16 12.13
C ASP A 316 5.26 18.45 10.99
N VAL A 317 5.12 19.61 10.35
CA VAL A 317 6.02 20.05 9.28
C VAL A 317 7.05 21.01 9.85
N GLU A 318 8.31 20.74 9.57
CA GLU A 318 9.43 21.64 9.89
C GLU A 318 10.21 21.99 8.61
N ILE A 319 10.60 23.26 8.50
CA ILE A 319 11.42 23.77 7.40
C ILE A 319 12.66 24.40 8.04
N THR A 320 13.84 23.95 7.63
CA THR A 320 15.12 24.44 8.15
C THR A 320 15.99 24.98 7.01
N ALA A 321 17.07 25.69 7.35
CA ALA A 321 18.10 25.99 6.36
C ALA A 321 18.87 24.71 5.98
N ALA A 322 19.12 24.53 4.68
CA ALA A 322 19.74 23.31 4.17
C ALA A 322 21.08 22.97 4.84
N GLY A 323 21.18 21.75 5.37
CA GLY A 323 22.34 21.25 6.09
C GLY A 323 22.58 21.88 7.48
N ASP A 324 21.60 22.61 8.03
CA ASP A 324 21.64 23.21 9.37
C ASP A 324 20.28 23.06 10.09
N PRO A 325 19.98 21.86 10.64
CA PRO A 325 18.69 21.57 11.28
C PRO A 325 18.43 22.41 12.55
N ASP A 326 19.46 23.02 13.15
CA ASP A 326 19.29 23.93 14.29
C ASP A 326 18.70 25.30 13.86
N THR A 327 18.66 25.60 12.55
CA THR A 327 18.13 26.83 11.96
C THR A 327 16.73 26.58 11.37
N SER A 328 15.77 26.33 12.25
CA SER A 328 14.34 26.21 11.90
C SER A 328 13.73 27.57 11.54
N VAL A 329 13.13 27.66 10.35
CA VAL A 329 12.40 28.85 9.86
C VAL A 329 10.89 28.70 10.00
N PHE A 330 10.40 27.46 10.09
CA PHE A 330 9.02 27.14 10.43
C PHE A 330 8.95 25.78 11.12
N SER A 331 8.05 25.66 12.09
CA SER A 331 7.64 24.39 12.69
C SER A 331 6.17 24.51 13.09
N GLY A 332 5.34 23.61 12.59
CA GLY A 332 3.91 23.61 12.92
C GLY A 332 3.09 22.54 12.18
N PRO A 333 1.83 22.37 12.58
CA PRO A 333 0.97 21.33 12.03
C PRO A 333 0.45 21.69 10.63
N VAL A 334 0.41 20.69 9.75
CA VAL A 334 -0.28 20.71 8.45
C VAL A 334 -1.25 19.53 8.40
N THR A 335 -2.54 19.81 8.20
CA THR A 335 -3.57 18.76 8.10
C THR A 335 -3.71 18.28 6.66
N VAL A 336 -3.63 16.97 6.46
CA VAL A 336 -3.90 16.28 5.19
C VAL A 336 -5.21 15.51 5.34
N ALA A 337 -6.16 15.80 4.45
CA ALA A 337 -7.39 15.04 4.34
C ALA A 337 -7.22 13.85 3.38
N ALA A 338 -8.03 12.82 3.61
CA ALA A 338 -8.10 11.65 2.74
C ALA A 338 -8.44 12.04 1.29
N ASP A 339 -7.83 11.36 0.32
CA ASP A 339 -8.05 11.53 -1.12
C ASP A 339 -7.91 13.00 -1.59
N THR A 340 -7.06 13.78 -0.91
CA THR A 340 -6.88 15.21 -1.17
C THR A 340 -5.41 15.55 -1.40
N ASP A 341 -5.17 16.36 -2.42
CA ASP A 341 -3.85 16.84 -2.80
C ASP A 341 -3.62 18.25 -2.24
N TYR A 342 -2.42 18.50 -1.73
CA TYR A 342 -2.04 19.78 -1.15
C TYR A 342 -0.70 20.26 -1.67
N THR A 343 -0.61 21.56 -1.95
CA THR A 343 0.66 22.28 -2.14
C THR A 343 0.95 23.13 -0.91
N VAL A 344 2.07 22.87 -0.24
CA VAL A 344 2.61 23.70 0.85
C VAL A 344 3.67 24.64 0.27
N ALA A 345 3.28 25.88 -0.01
CA ALA A 345 4.18 26.88 -0.57
C ALA A 345 4.86 27.70 0.54
N ALA A 346 6.18 27.59 0.68
CA ALA A 346 6.96 28.45 1.57
C ALA A 346 7.06 29.86 0.96
N ILE A 347 6.27 30.82 1.45
CA ILE A 347 6.19 32.19 0.94
C ILE A 347 6.72 33.19 1.98
N GLY A 348 6.90 34.44 1.56
CA GLY A 348 7.34 35.54 2.43
C GLY A 348 8.85 35.55 2.63
N GLU A 349 9.31 36.24 3.66
CA GLU A 349 10.71 36.59 3.84
C GLU A 349 11.22 36.33 5.26
N LEU A 350 12.49 35.97 5.36
CA LEU A 350 13.20 35.87 6.63
C LEU A 350 13.72 37.25 7.07
N GLY A 351 13.66 37.51 8.39
CA GLY A 351 14.26 38.69 9.02
C GLY A 351 13.24 39.67 9.61
N ASP A 352 13.71 40.52 10.52
CA ASP A 352 12.87 41.46 11.28
C ASP A 352 12.29 42.63 10.45
N GLU A 353 12.83 42.84 9.24
CA GLU A 353 12.46 43.93 8.33
C GLU A 353 11.68 43.43 7.09
N ALA A 354 11.20 42.19 7.11
CA ALA A 354 10.40 41.58 6.05
C ALA A 354 9.11 42.37 5.76
N ASP A 355 8.77 42.54 4.48
CA ASP A 355 7.48 43.09 4.05
C ASP A 355 6.36 42.10 4.31
N GLN A 356 6.60 40.81 4.01
CA GLN A 356 5.76 39.69 4.42
C GLN A 356 6.61 38.68 5.19
N PRO A 357 6.29 38.39 6.46
CA PRO A 357 7.05 37.39 7.22
C PRO A 357 6.93 36.01 6.56
N PHE A 358 7.98 35.21 6.65
CA PHE A 358 7.99 33.83 6.18
C PHE A 358 6.84 33.03 6.80
N GLU A 359 6.03 32.40 5.94
CA GLU A 359 4.96 31.49 6.34
C GLU A 359 4.70 30.44 5.25
N PRO A 360 4.37 29.18 5.62
CA PRO A 360 3.82 28.22 4.67
C PRO A 360 2.36 28.57 4.33
N LEU A 361 2.09 28.71 3.03
CA LEU A 361 0.75 28.78 2.47
C LEU A 361 0.30 27.39 2.04
N VAL A 362 -0.64 26.80 2.78
CA VAL A 362 -1.23 25.49 2.45
C VAL A 362 -2.39 25.69 1.48
N LEU A 363 -2.31 25.07 0.31
CA LEU A 363 -3.30 25.15 -0.75
C LEU A 363 -3.85 23.76 -1.06
N GLU A 364 -5.18 23.62 -1.13
CA GLU A 364 -5.82 22.43 -1.66
C GLU A 364 -5.73 22.44 -3.19
N ASP A 365 -5.28 21.34 -3.77
CA ASP A 365 -5.03 21.18 -5.19
C ASP A 365 -6.26 20.56 -5.87
N ASP A 366 -6.72 21.16 -6.97
CA ASP A 366 -7.80 20.61 -7.79
C ASP A 366 -7.19 19.95 -9.03
N ASN A 367 -6.68 18.74 -8.84
CA ASN A 367 -6.10 17.90 -9.88
C ASN A 367 -7.15 17.05 -10.60
N SER A 368 -8.45 17.38 -10.46
CA SER A 368 -9.49 16.66 -11.17
C SER A 368 -9.32 16.78 -12.69
N ALA A 369 -9.55 15.69 -13.40
CA ALA A 369 -9.32 15.59 -14.83
C ALA A 369 -10.05 16.69 -15.62
N VAL A 370 -9.32 17.29 -16.57
CA VAL A 370 -9.82 18.30 -17.50
C VAL A 370 -10.03 17.62 -18.87
N GLU A 371 -11.19 17.79 -19.50
CA GLU A 371 -11.50 17.07 -20.76
C GLU A 371 -11.13 17.86 -22.03
N GLY A 372 -10.57 17.17 -23.03
CA GLY A 372 -10.38 17.69 -24.38
C GLY A 372 -9.31 18.77 -24.49
N ASP A 373 -9.53 19.79 -25.33
CA ASP A 373 -8.55 20.86 -25.56
C ASP A 373 -8.57 21.94 -24.44
N GLN A 374 -8.91 21.59 -23.20
CA GLN A 374 -8.89 22.50 -22.05
C GLN A 374 -7.72 22.20 -21.12
N SER A 375 -7.22 23.23 -20.46
CA SER A 375 -6.21 23.17 -19.41
C SER A 375 -6.72 23.96 -18.20
N ARG A 376 -6.38 23.50 -17.00
CA ARG A 376 -6.65 24.22 -15.77
C ARG A 376 -5.38 24.89 -15.29
N LEU A 377 -5.46 26.20 -15.04
CA LEU A 377 -4.36 27.00 -14.50
C LEU A 377 -4.75 27.55 -13.13
N ARG A 378 -3.97 27.25 -12.11
CA ARG A 378 -3.93 27.99 -10.85
C ARG A 378 -2.89 29.10 -10.93
N VAL A 379 -3.22 30.28 -10.42
CA VAL A 379 -2.21 31.30 -10.09
C VAL A 379 -2.14 31.45 -8.58
N VAL A 380 -0.93 31.60 -8.05
CA VAL A 380 -0.63 31.90 -6.65
C VAL A 380 0.23 33.16 -6.59
N HIS A 381 -0.18 34.16 -5.81
CA HIS A 381 0.62 35.36 -5.59
C HIS A 381 1.54 35.16 -4.37
N ALA A 382 2.83 34.99 -4.62
CA ALA A 382 3.87 34.73 -3.61
C ALA A 382 4.93 35.84 -3.49
N SER A 383 4.91 36.86 -4.35
CA SER A 383 5.83 38.01 -4.28
C SER A 383 5.54 38.90 -3.07
N PRO A 384 6.48 39.10 -2.12
CA PRO A 384 6.22 39.78 -0.85
C PRO A 384 6.10 41.31 -0.96
N ASP A 385 6.76 41.93 -1.94
CA ASP A 385 6.81 43.39 -2.15
C ASP A 385 5.74 43.88 -3.16
N ALA A 386 5.11 42.96 -3.89
CA ALA A 386 4.07 43.30 -4.85
C ALA A 386 2.69 43.51 -4.16
N PRO A 387 1.97 44.60 -4.49
CA PRO A 387 0.56 44.74 -4.12
C PRO A 387 -0.30 43.75 -4.91
N ALA A 388 -1.61 43.73 -4.66
CA ALA A 388 -2.54 42.91 -5.44
C ALA A 388 -2.36 43.12 -6.96
N VAL A 389 -2.46 42.03 -7.72
CA VAL A 389 -2.21 42.01 -9.16
C VAL A 389 -3.41 41.49 -9.94
N ASP A 390 -3.58 42.04 -11.14
CA ASP A 390 -4.43 41.46 -12.17
C ASP A 390 -3.58 40.56 -13.06
N VAL A 391 -4.17 39.44 -13.48
CA VAL A 391 -3.52 38.50 -14.40
C VAL A 391 -4.36 38.44 -15.66
N THR A 392 -3.76 38.86 -16.77
CA THR A 392 -4.45 38.97 -18.05
C THR A 392 -3.68 38.25 -19.16
N ALA A 393 -4.36 37.98 -20.26
CA ALA A 393 -3.78 37.40 -21.46
C ALA A 393 -4.31 38.09 -22.72
N ALA A 394 -3.72 37.75 -23.87
CA ALA A 394 -4.08 38.31 -25.17
C ALA A 394 -3.97 39.84 -25.25
N GLY A 395 -2.97 40.44 -24.58
CA GLY A 395 -2.75 41.89 -24.56
C GLY A 395 -3.80 42.64 -23.73
N GLY A 396 -4.29 42.03 -22.65
CA GLY A 396 -5.28 42.59 -21.73
C GLY A 396 -6.74 42.32 -22.10
N ASP A 397 -7.02 41.69 -23.25
CA ASP A 397 -8.40 41.42 -23.69
C ASP A 397 -9.07 40.27 -22.91
N ALA A 398 -8.28 39.36 -22.33
CA ALA A 398 -8.76 38.28 -21.48
C ALA A 398 -8.27 38.48 -20.05
N VAL A 399 -9.20 38.64 -19.10
CA VAL A 399 -8.89 38.66 -17.66
C VAL A 399 -8.95 37.22 -17.16
N LEU A 400 -7.81 36.71 -16.68
CA LEU A 400 -7.71 35.40 -16.05
C LEU A 400 -8.03 35.50 -14.56
N PHE A 401 -7.47 36.51 -13.89
CA PHE A 401 -7.69 36.80 -12.47
C PHE A 401 -7.72 38.31 -12.23
N ASP A 402 -8.59 38.75 -11.30
CA ASP A 402 -8.87 40.16 -10.95
C ASP A 402 -8.51 40.38 -9.48
N GLY A 403 -7.55 41.28 -9.22
CA GLY A 403 -7.14 41.70 -7.88
C GLY A 403 -6.68 40.57 -6.95
N VAL A 404 -5.79 39.69 -7.40
CA VAL A 404 -5.23 38.61 -6.57
C VAL A 404 -4.33 39.23 -5.49
N PRO A 405 -4.66 39.12 -4.18
CA PRO A 405 -3.80 39.65 -3.12
C PRO A 405 -2.61 38.71 -2.85
N TYR A 406 -1.59 39.19 -2.13
CA TYR A 406 -0.54 38.33 -1.58
C TYR A 406 -1.12 37.15 -0.79
N GLY A 407 -0.59 35.94 -1.03
CA GLY A 407 -1.11 34.67 -0.50
C GLY A 407 -2.42 34.21 -1.15
N GLY A 408 -2.99 34.99 -2.07
CA GLY A 408 -4.18 34.66 -2.82
C GLY A 408 -3.90 33.65 -3.94
N SER A 409 -4.87 32.78 -4.18
CA SER A 409 -4.83 31.82 -5.29
C SER A 409 -6.22 31.64 -5.93
N GLY A 410 -6.23 31.13 -7.15
CA GLY A 410 -7.47 30.78 -7.84
C GLY A 410 -7.22 29.97 -9.10
N TYR A 411 -8.26 29.27 -9.56
CA TYR A 411 -8.23 28.46 -10.78
C TYR A 411 -9.02 29.11 -11.92
N VAL A 412 -8.53 28.90 -13.15
CA VAL A 412 -9.24 29.20 -14.40
C VAL A 412 -9.05 28.04 -15.36
N GLU A 413 -10.10 27.68 -16.11
CA GLU A 413 -9.99 26.76 -17.24
C GLU A 413 -9.88 27.56 -18.53
N VAL A 414 -8.86 27.25 -19.33
CA VAL A 414 -8.56 27.92 -20.60
C VAL A 414 -8.31 26.87 -21.68
N ALA A 415 -8.32 27.29 -22.95
CA ALA A 415 -7.94 26.38 -24.03
C ALA A 415 -6.46 26.01 -23.94
N ALA A 416 -6.08 24.81 -24.37
CA ALA A 416 -4.68 24.48 -24.57
C ALA A 416 -4.04 25.42 -25.61
N GLY A 417 -2.78 25.80 -25.39
CA GLY A 417 -2.02 26.66 -26.29
C GLY A 417 -0.99 27.55 -25.59
N ASP A 418 -0.39 28.43 -26.39
CA ASP A 418 0.59 29.41 -25.93
C ASP A 418 -0.08 30.75 -25.59
N TYR A 419 0.20 31.25 -24.40
CA TYR A 419 -0.30 32.50 -23.86
C TYR A 419 0.86 33.44 -23.53
N THR A 420 0.75 34.71 -23.89
CA THR A 420 1.52 35.76 -23.20
C THR A 420 0.66 36.26 -22.05
N VAL A 421 1.06 35.91 -20.84
CA VAL A 421 0.43 36.32 -19.58
C VAL A 421 1.05 37.63 -19.12
N GLU A 422 0.22 38.62 -18.86
CA GLU A 422 0.62 39.93 -18.35
C GLU A 422 0.19 40.06 -16.90
N ILE A 423 1.16 40.34 -16.03
CA ILE A 423 0.91 40.73 -14.65
C ILE A 423 0.80 42.24 -14.60
N ARG A 424 -0.30 42.74 -14.06
CA ARG A 424 -0.65 44.17 -14.01
C ARG A 424 -0.91 44.60 -12.59
N GLY A 425 -0.68 45.88 -12.29
CA GLY A 425 -1.16 46.45 -11.03
C GLY A 425 -2.69 46.46 -10.97
N ASP A 426 -3.26 46.03 -9.83
CA ASP A 426 -4.72 45.94 -9.62
C ASP A 426 -5.45 47.26 -9.88
N THR A 427 -6.47 47.19 -10.74
CA THR A 427 -7.41 48.28 -11.03
C THR A 427 -8.83 47.76 -11.21
N GLU A 428 -9.85 48.59 -10.92
CA GLU A 428 -11.27 48.22 -11.14
C GLU A 428 -11.61 47.75 -12.57
N THR A 429 -10.76 48.05 -13.55
CA THR A 429 -10.94 47.74 -14.97
C THR A 429 -9.89 46.79 -15.55
N ASN A 430 -9.00 46.23 -14.71
CA ASN A 430 -7.92 45.32 -15.14
C ASN A 430 -6.99 45.90 -16.23
N ASP A 431 -6.86 47.23 -16.27
CA ASP A 431 -6.10 47.98 -17.27
C ASP A 431 -4.91 48.75 -16.68
N GLY A 432 -4.46 48.32 -15.49
CA GLY A 432 -3.23 48.78 -14.87
C GLY A 432 -1.99 48.58 -15.74
N ASP A 433 -0.92 49.28 -15.38
CA ASP A 433 0.37 49.15 -16.04
C ASP A 433 0.86 47.70 -15.96
N VAL A 434 1.34 47.18 -17.09
CA VAL A 434 2.00 45.86 -17.15
C VAL A 434 3.32 45.97 -16.41
N VAL A 435 3.47 45.17 -15.36
CA VAL A 435 4.69 45.12 -14.54
C VAL A 435 5.61 43.97 -14.96
N ALA A 436 5.05 42.89 -15.50
CA ALA A 436 5.80 41.77 -16.07
C ALA A 436 4.98 41.04 -17.16
N GLU A 437 5.68 40.39 -18.09
CA GLU A 437 5.10 39.58 -19.18
C GLU A 437 5.83 38.23 -19.24
N PHE A 438 5.06 37.14 -19.34
CA PHE A 438 5.59 35.78 -19.39
C PHE A 438 4.90 34.97 -20.48
N ASP A 439 5.67 34.16 -21.21
CA ASP A 439 5.11 33.20 -22.16
C ASP A 439 4.84 31.88 -21.44
N VAL A 440 3.60 31.41 -21.46
CA VAL A 440 3.11 30.19 -20.81
C VAL A 440 2.48 29.27 -21.84
N SER A 441 2.96 28.04 -21.92
CA SER A 441 2.40 26.98 -22.77
C SER A 441 1.59 26.02 -21.91
N LEU A 442 0.34 25.78 -22.28
CA LEU A 442 -0.58 24.90 -21.55
C LEU A 442 -1.03 23.76 -22.47
N ASP A 443 -0.75 22.52 -22.06
CA ASP A 443 -1.23 21.33 -22.77
C ASP A 443 -2.68 21.00 -22.39
N GLY A 444 -3.40 20.36 -23.32
CA GLY A 444 -4.75 19.88 -23.08
C GLY A 444 -4.75 18.76 -22.05
N GLU A 445 -5.84 18.65 -21.29
CA GLU A 445 -6.04 17.64 -20.24
C GLU A 445 -5.03 17.73 -19.08
N ALA A 446 -4.32 18.86 -18.95
CA ALA A 446 -3.34 19.10 -17.90
C ALA A 446 -3.77 20.22 -16.94
N VAL A 447 -3.35 20.07 -15.67
CA VAL A 447 -3.50 21.05 -14.60
C VAL A 447 -2.12 21.69 -14.33
N TYR A 448 -2.07 22.99 -14.13
CA TYR A 448 -0.85 23.74 -13.87
C TYR A 448 -1.02 24.66 -12.67
N THR A 449 0.06 24.86 -11.92
CA THR A 449 0.17 25.91 -10.92
C THR A 449 1.28 26.90 -11.31
N ALA A 450 0.94 28.19 -11.32
CA ALA A 450 1.86 29.29 -11.60
C ALA A 450 2.05 30.18 -10.36
N PHE A 451 3.28 30.25 -9.85
CA PHE A 451 3.64 31.11 -8.73
C PHE A 451 4.22 32.43 -9.25
N ALA A 452 3.54 33.53 -8.96
CA ALA A 452 4.08 34.87 -9.12
C ALA A 452 4.95 35.18 -7.89
N ALA A 453 6.26 34.95 -7.99
CA ALA A 453 7.21 34.96 -6.88
C ALA A 453 8.43 35.84 -7.19
N GLY A 454 9.30 36.06 -6.19
CA GLY A 454 10.42 37.01 -6.31
C GLY A 454 10.00 38.45 -6.00
N TYR A 455 10.93 39.38 -6.18
CA TYR A 455 10.72 40.80 -5.87
C TYR A 455 10.39 41.61 -7.12
N LEU A 456 9.37 42.45 -7.04
CA LEU A 456 9.07 43.45 -8.06
C LEU A 456 10.15 44.55 -8.12
N THR A 457 10.77 44.87 -6.97
CA THR A 457 11.85 45.86 -6.84
C THR A 457 13.12 45.29 -6.19
N PRO A 458 13.80 44.30 -6.80
CA PRO A 458 14.89 43.54 -6.15
C PRO A 458 16.09 44.40 -5.71
N ASP A 459 16.32 45.55 -6.33
CA ASP A 459 17.40 46.48 -5.96
C ASP A 459 17.22 47.11 -4.56
N ASP A 460 15.99 47.14 -4.04
CA ASP A 460 15.65 47.71 -2.74
C ASP A 460 15.44 46.64 -1.64
N GLU A 461 15.63 45.36 -1.98
CA GLU A 461 15.26 44.19 -1.18
C GLU A 461 16.47 43.42 -0.62
N PRO A 462 16.29 42.54 0.40
CA PRO A 462 17.41 41.83 1.03
C PRO A 462 18.09 40.80 0.13
N ALA A 463 17.46 40.38 -0.97
CA ALA A 463 18.03 39.49 -1.98
C ALA A 463 17.72 39.96 -3.41
N ASP A 464 18.66 39.72 -4.33
CA ASP A 464 18.54 40.06 -5.76
C ASP A 464 17.83 38.92 -6.52
N VAL A 465 16.57 38.68 -6.17
CA VAL A 465 15.70 37.68 -6.81
C VAL A 465 14.59 38.41 -7.56
N PRO A 466 14.68 38.54 -8.91
CA PRO A 466 13.69 39.28 -9.67
C PRO A 466 12.35 38.55 -9.70
N PHE A 467 11.28 39.33 -9.87
CA PHE A 467 9.92 38.83 -10.08
C PHE A 467 9.86 37.88 -11.29
N ASP A 468 9.27 36.71 -11.08
CA ASP A 468 9.12 35.66 -12.07
C ASP A 468 7.75 34.96 -11.95
N LEU A 469 7.34 34.27 -13.01
CA LEU A 469 6.17 33.41 -13.03
C LEU A 469 6.62 31.95 -13.19
N LEU A 470 6.70 31.25 -12.07
CA LEU A 470 7.19 29.88 -12.01
C LEU A 470 6.02 28.92 -12.25
N VAL A 471 5.98 28.32 -13.44
CA VAL A 471 4.89 27.43 -13.87
C VAL A 471 5.33 25.99 -13.75
N THR A 472 4.55 25.19 -13.01
CA THR A 472 4.68 23.73 -12.94
C THR A 472 3.40 23.07 -13.43
N GLN A 473 3.54 21.91 -14.06
CA GLN A 473 2.42 21.00 -14.26
C GLN A 473 2.16 20.26 -12.95
N ASP A 474 0.89 20.01 -12.64
CA ASP A 474 0.46 19.26 -11.48
C ASP A 474 0.25 17.81 -11.94
N SER A 475 1.13 16.89 -11.51
CA SER A 475 1.15 15.48 -11.91
C SER A 475 1.43 14.58 -10.72
#